data_AF-A0A534NRE3-F1
#
_entry.id   AF-A0A534NRE3-F1
#
_cell.length_a   1.000
_cell.length_b   1.000
_cell.length_c   1.000
_cell.angle_alpha   90.00
_cell.angle_beta   90.00
_cell.angle_gamma   90.00
#
_symmetry.space_group_name_H-M   'P 1'
#
loop_
_entity.id
_entity.type
_entity.pdbx_description
1 polymer ?
#
loop_
_entity_poly.entity_id
_entity_poly.type
_entity_poly.pdbx_seq_one_letter_code
_entity_poly.pdbx_strand_id
1 'polypeptide(L)'
;MEAAQVRAFGRLRGTHVAKARPALGFGLAITTRADVEAWARNHDIACESRREGTLLLCQAVPVRTVLPGAGGTYDELAFGFRLRDARLVNLTALRTGLSSGAAAGEIRRIAARLEETLGAPSQRIAGDPAILAYRYSDYLAEVSAMSLRERGRALREHYMSALE
;
A
#
# COMPACT_ATOMS: atom_id res chain seq x y z
N MET A 1 8.20 4.56 17.27
CA MET A 1 7.06 4.76 16.33
C MET A 1 6.47 3.45 15.81
N GLU A 2 7.27 2.40 15.59
CA GLU A 2 6.78 1.06 15.18
C GLU A 2 5.73 0.48 16.14
N ALA A 3 5.95 0.60 17.45
CA ALA A 3 5.00 0.18 18.47
C ALA A 3 3.68 0.98 18.49
N ALA A 4 3.64 2.21 17.94
CA ALA A 4 2.41 3.01 17.87
C ALA A 4 1.56 2.61 16.65
N GLN A 5 2.21 2.33 15.52
CA GLN A 5 1.54 1.70 14.37
C GLN A 5 1.00 0.33 14.77
N VAL A 6 1.83 -0.60 15.26
CA VAL A 6 1.39 -1.96 15.64
C VAL A 6 0.23 -1.94 16.66
N ARG A 7 0.24 -1.05 17.66
CA ARG A 7 -0.87 -0.89 18.62
C ARG A 7 -2.13 -0.28 18.01
N ALA A 8 -1.99 0.68 17.09
CA ALA A 8 -3.13 1.20 16.33
C ALA A 8 -3.73 0.11 15.42
N PHE A 9 -2.89 -0.76 14.84
CA PHE A 9 -3.33 -1.92 14.04
C PHE A 9 -4.11 -2.93 14.86
N GLY A 10 -3.70 -3.25 16.08
CA GLY A 10 -4.44 -4.18 16.96
C GLY A 10 -5.91 -3.77 17.18
N ARG A 11 -6.19 -2.45 17.24
CA ARG A 11 -7.56 -1.91 17.38
C ARG A 11 -8.37 -1.88 16.07
N LEU A 12 -7.67 -2.03 14.95
CA LEU A 12 -8.22 -1.89 13.59
C LEU A 12 -8.34 -3.24 12.86
N ARG A 13 -8.00 -4.36 13.52
CA ARG A 13 -8.11 -5.71 12.96
C ARG A 13 -9.57 -6.14 12.94
N GLY A 14 -9.93 -6.84 11.87
CA GLY A 14 -11.18 -7.59 11.80
C GLY A 14 -11.09 -8.90 12.58
N THR A 15 -12.19 -9.64 12.59
CA THR A 15 -12.30 -10.95 13.28
C THR A 15 -12.07 -12.14 12.35
N HIS A 16 -12.14 -11.94 11.04
CA HIS A 16 -12.04 -12.99 10.04
C HIS A 16 -10.68 -12.96 9.34
N VAL A 17 -10.17 -14.12 8.94
CA VAL A 17 -8.94 -14.25 8.15
C VAL A 17 -9.21 -13.81 6.71
N ALA A 18 -8.25 -13.08 6.10
CA ALA A 18 -8.35 -12.67 4.72
C ALA A 18 -8.18 -13.88 3.77
N LYS A 19 -9.06 -14.01 2.77
CA LYS A 19 -8.93 -15.05 1.74
C LYS A 19 -7.66 -14.91 0.89
N ALA A 20 -7.20 -13.67 0.73
CA ALA A 20 -5.98 -13.29 0.03
C ALA A 20 -5.43 -12.00 0.64
N ARG A 21 -4.14 -11.71 0.39
CA ARG A 21 -3.43 -10.56 0.97
C ARG A 21 -2.67 -9.78 -0.12
N PRO A 22 -3.38 -9.13 -1.06
CA PRO A 22 -2.74 -8.43 -2.16
C PRO A 22 -1.87 -7.29 -1.66
N ALA A 23 -0.70 -7.10 -2.26
CA ALA A 23 0.17 -5.95 -2.00
C ALA A 23 0.94 -5.57 -3.27
N LEU A 24 0.20 -5.14 -4.30
CA LEU A 24 0.77 -4.67 -5.58
C LEU A 24 1.77 -5.67 -6.20
N GLY A 25 1.43 -6.96 -6.20
CA GLY A 25 2.30 -8.03 -6.71
C GLY A 25 3.34 -8.56 -5.74
N PHE A 26 3.56 -7.91 -4.58
CA PHE A 26 4.45 -8.41 -3.54
C PHE A 26 3.69 -9.29 -2.53
N GLY A 27 4.40 -10.27 -1.96
CA GLY A 27 3.86 -11.18 -0.96
C GLY A 27 4.15 -10.67 0.45
N LEU A 28 3.14 -10.25 1.18
CA LEU A 28 3.29 -9.91 2.60
C LEU A 28 3.73 -11.14 3.42
N ALA A 29 4.66 -10.93 4.34
CA ALA A 29 5.41 -11.92 5.12
C ALA A 29 6.24 -12.93 4.29
N ILE A 30 6.32 -12.76 2.96
CA ILE A 30 7.07 -13.65 2.05
C ILE A 30 8.20 -12.89 1.37
N THR A 31 7.92 -11.76 0.73
CA THR A 31 8.91 -10.93 0.04
C THR A 31 9.99 -10.48 1.01
N THR A 32 11.25 -10.74 0.66
CA THR A 32 12.42 -10.25 1.39
C THR A 32 12.84 -8.88 0.86
N ARG A 33 13.70 -8.21 1.62
CA ARG A 33 14.37 -7.00 1.14
C ARG A 33 15.16 -7.24 -0.15
N ALA A 34 15.90 -8.35 -0.23
CA ALA A 34 16.71 -8.68 -1.40
C ALA A 34 15.84 -8.86 -2.66
N ASP A 35 14.63 -9.41 -2.51
CA ASP A 35 13.67 -9.54 -3.61
C ASP A 35 13.23 -8.17 -4.14
N VAL A 36 12.95 -7.21 -3.25
CA VAL A 36 12.55 -5.84 -3.65
C VAL A 36 13.73 -5.11 -4.30
N GLU A 37 14.94 -5.25 -3.77
CA GLU A 37 16.13 -4.65 -4.39
C GLU A 37 16.44 -5.25 -5.77
N ALA A 38 16.24 -6.57 -5.94
CA ALA A 38 16.38 -7.22 -7.24
C ALA A 38 15.31 -6.74 -8.24
N TRP A 39 14.05 -6.67 -7.80
CA TRP A 39 12.97 -6.09 -8.60
C TRP A 39 13.29 -4.65 -9.01
N ALA A 40 13.73 -3.81 -8.08
CA ALA A 40 14.06 -2.42 -8.36
C ALA A 40 15.18 -2.29 -9.40
N ARG A 41 16.25 -3.08 -9.27
CA ARG A 41 17.34 -3.13 -10.27
C ARG A 41 16.85 -3.58 -11.65
N ASN A 42 15.99 -4.60 -11.71
CA ASN A 42 15.47 -5.13 -12.98
C ASN A 42 14.56 -4.13 -13.71
N HIS A 43 14.09 -3.09 -13.03
CA HIS A 43 13.21 -2.06 -13.58
C HIS A 43 13.83 -0.66 -13.57
N ASP A 44 15.13 -0.55 -13.29
CA ASP A 44 15.86 0.73 -13.19
C ASP A 44 15.22 1.72 -12.21
N ILE A 45 14.70 1.21 -11.08
CA ILE A 45 14.04 2.00 -10.05
C ILE A 45 15.05 2.37 -8.95
N ALA A 46 15.14 3.66 -8.67
CA ALA A 46 15.94 4.16 -7.56
C ALA A 46 15.21 3.91 -6.23
N CYS A 47 15.86 3.18 -5.32
CA CYS A 47 15.38 2.94 -3.97
C CYS A 47 16.44 3.31 -2.93
N GLU A 48 15.99 3.88 -1.82
CA GLU A 48 16.84 4.30 -0.73
C GLU A 48 16.50 3.55 0.57
N SER A 49 17.54 3.05 1.22
CA SER A 49 17.44 2.40 2.53
C SER A 49 17.35 3.43 3.65
N ARG A 50 16.36 3.31 4.52
CA ARG A 50 16.13 4.15 5.69
C ARG A 50 15.94 3.29 6.95
N ARG A 51 16.00 3.92 8.13
CA ARG A 51 15.73 3.29 9.44
C ARG A 51 16.50 1.99 9.65
N GLU A 52 17.83 2.06 9.52
CA GLU A 52 18.73 0.91 9.71
C GLU A 52 18.39 -0.29 8.80
N GLY A 53 17.76 -0.01 7.65
CA GLY A 53 17.41 -1.00 6.65
C GLY A 53 16.05 -1.67 6.80
N THR A 54 15.25 -1.28 7.80
CA THR A 54 13.85 -1.74 7.94
C THR A 54 12.87 -1.07 6.99
N LEU A 55 13.30 -0.01 6.30
CA LEU A 55 12.48 0.73 5.35
C LEU A 55 13.25 0.90 4.04
N LEU A 56 12.62 0.57 2.92
CA LEU A 56 13.12 0.85 1.58
C LEU A 56 12.11 1.76 0.86
N LEU A 57 12.54 2.93 0.42
CA LEU A 57 11.72 3.92 -0.28
C LEU A 57 12.13 3.99 -1.74
N CYS A 58 11.22 3.67 -2.64
CA CYS A 58 11.44 3.75 -4.08
C CYS A 58 10.66 4.92 -4.65
N GLN A 59 11.31 5.78 -5.44
CA GLN A 59 10.70 7.00 -5.97
C GLN A 59 10.38 6.89 -7.46
N ALA A 60 9.39 7.67 -7.91
CA ALA A 60 9.01 7.78 -9.31
C ALA A 60 8.80 6.42 -10.01
N VAL A 61 8.12 5.50 -9.31
CA VAL A 61 7.91 4.12 -9.77
C VAL A 61 6.78 4.07 -10.81
N PRO A 62 7.03 3.64 -12.06
CA PRO A 62 5.94 3.49 -13.02
C PRO A 62 4.94 2.44 -12.55
N VAL A 63 3.64 2.77 -12.49
CA VAL A 63 2.61 1.88 -11.91
C VAL A 63 2.59 0.50 -12.60
N ARG A 64 2.88 0.46 -13.91
CA ARG A 64 2.95 -0.76 -14.71
C ARG A 64 3.96 -1.82 -14.22
N THR A 65 4.97 -1.44 -13.44
CA THR A 65 5.99 -2.39 -12.94
C THR A 65 5.49 -3.25 -11.79
N VAL A 66 4.38 -2.84 -11.15
CA VAL A 66 3.71 -3.58 -10.06
C VAL A 66 2.29 -4.01 -10.45
N LEU A 67 1.66 -3.31 -11.39
CA LEU A 67 0.32 -3.60 -11.89
C LEU A 67 0.30 -3.52 -13.42
N PRO A 68 0.48 -4.66 -14.13
CA PRO A 68 0.44 -4.69 -15.59
C PRO A 68 -0.84 -4.06 -16.16
N GLY A 69 -0.70 -3.23 -17.20
CA GLY A 69 -1.82 -2.53 -17.85
C GLY A 69 -2.29 -1.25 -17.16
N ALA A 70 -1.77 -0.90 -15.97
CA ALA A 70 -2.06 0.36 -15.30
C ALA A 70 -1.11 1.48 -15.74
N GLY A 71 -1.66 2.69 -15.90
CA GLY A 71 -0.90 3.89 -16.29
C GLY A 71 -0.47 4.76 -15.11
N GLY A 72 0.46 5.67 -15.37
CA GLY A 72 0.95 6.66 -14.41
C GLY A 72 2.18 6.21 -13.62
N THR A 73 2.49 7.00 -12.58
CA THR A 73 3.67 6.83 -11.73
C THR A 73 3.24 6.97 -10.26
N TYR A 74 3.77 6.10 -9.40
CA TYR A 74 3.79 6.30 -7.96
C TYR A 74 4.93 7.25 -7.61
N ASP A 75 4.63 8.31 -6.87
CA ASP A 75 5.67 9.21 -6.36
C ASP A 75 6.59 8.45 -5.41
N GLU A 76 6.00 7.56 -4.61
CA GLU A 76 6.69 6.73 -3.62
C GLU A 76 6.04 5.35 -3.50
N LEU A 77 6.89 4.31 -3.44
CA LEU A 77 6.58 3.02 -2.85
C LEU A 77 7.46 2.82 -1.61
N ALA A 78 6.84 2.63 -0.46
CA ALA A 78 7.51 2.40 0.81
C ALA A 78 7.32 0.96 1.29
N PHE A 79 8.41 0.21 1.36
CA PHE A 79 8.47 -1.18 1.80
C PHE A 79 9.01 -1.25 3.22
N GLY A 80 8.18 -1.70 4.16
CA GLY A 80 8.54 -1.91 5.56
C GLY A 80 8.80 -3.38 5.85
N PHE A 81 9.96 -3.68 6.40
CA PHE A 81 10.43 -5.02 6.72
C PHE A 81 10.47 -5.25 8.22
N ARG A 82 10.11 -6.46 8.63
CA ARG A 82 10.17 -6.89 10.03
C ARG A 82 11.62 -7.11 10.45
N LEU A 83 12.00 -6.58 11.62
CA LEU A 83 13.37 -6.65 12.14
C LEU A 83 13.92 -8.08 12.27
N ARG A 84 13.10 -9.03 12.73
CA ARG A 84 13.56 -10.38 13.07
C ARG A 84 14.04 -11.21 11.87
N ASP A 85 13.45 -11.00 10.70
CA ASP A 85 13.64 -11.89 9.53
C ASP A 85 13.61 -11.16 8.18
N ALA A 86 13.60 -9.83 8.18
CA ALA A 86 13.62 -8.98 6.99
C ALA A 86 12.51 -9.30 5.97
N ARG A 87 11.36 -9.83 6.42
CA ARG A 87 10.17 -10.07 5.59
C ARG A 87 9.30 -8.83 5.52
N LEU A 88 8.73 -8.58 4.34
CA LEU A 88 7.84 -7.46 4.07
C LEU A 88 6.58 -7.55 4.92
N VAL A 89 6.34 -6.59 5.80
CA VAL A 89 5.12 -6.53 6.63
C VAL A 89 4.24 -5.34 6.27
N ASN A 90 4.77 -4.36 5.53
CA ASN A 90 4.06 -3.16 5.16
C ASN A 90 4.46 -2.72 3.75
N LEU A 91 3.49 -2.38 2.91
CA LEU A 91 3.70 -1.70 1.64
C LEU A 91 2.76 -0.49 1.54
N THR A 92 3.32 0.68 1.31
CA THR A 92 2.56 1.91 1.04
C THR A 92 2.89 2.42 -0.35
N ALA A 93 1.87 2.80 -1.11
CA ALA A 93 2.01 3.45 -2.39
C ALA A 93 1.37 4.84 -2.34
N LEU A 94 2.06 5.85 -2.85
CA LEU A 94 1.61 7.24 -2.83
C LEU A 94 1.61 7.82 -4.25
N ARG A 95 0.52 8.52 -4.58
CA ARG A 95 0.40 9.40 -5.75
C ARG A 95 -0.14 10.74 -5.28
N THR A 96 0.41 11.83 -5.80
CA THR A 96 0.06 13.21 -5.50
C THR A 96 -0.16 13.97 -6.81
N GLY A 97 -0.63 15.22 -6.73
CA GLY A 97 -0.87 16.02 -7.94
C GLY A 97 -2.03 15.53 -8.81
N LEU A 98 -2.83 14.56 -8.35
CA LEU A 98 -3.95 14.06 -9.13
C LEU A 98 -5.08 15.09 -9.19
N SER A 99 -5.72 15.22 -10.36
CA SER A 99 -6.98 15.95 -10.48
C SER A 99 -8.10 15.21 -9.72
N SER A 100 -9.18 15.92 -9.37
CA SER A 100 -10.34 15.30 -8.70
C SER A 100 -10.93 14.13 -9.51
N GLY A 101 -11.06 14.29 -10.83
CA GLY A 101 -11.54 13.23 -11.72
C GLY A 101 -10.58 12.03 -11.79
N ALA A 102 -9.28 12.29 -11.88
CA ALA A 102 -8.26 11.23 -11.90
C ALA A 102 -8.25 10.44 -10.59
N ALA A 103 -8.20 11.11 -9.45
CA ALA A 103 -8.22 10.45 -8.13
C ALA A 103 -9.49 9.62 -7.92
N ALA A 104 -10.66 10.13 -8.29
CA ALA A 104 -11.92 9.39 -8.20
C ALA A 104 -11.92 8.16 -9.12
N GLY A 105 -11.37 8.29 -10.33
CA GLY A 105 -11.20 7.18 -11.27
C GLY A 105 -10.27 6.08 -10.72
N GLU A 106 -9.16 6.46 -10.11
CA GLU A 106 -8.22 5.51 -9.50
C GLU A 106 -8.80 4.80 -8.29
N ILE A 107 -9.49 5.53 -7.40
CA ILE A 107 -10.18 4.89 -6.26
C ILE A 107 -11.15 3.83 -6.76
N ARG A 108 -11.96 4.11 -7.79
CA ARG A 108 -12.89 3.12 -8.35
C ARG A 108 -12.16 1.89 -8.92
N ARG A 109 -11.06 2.08 -9.64
CA ARG A 109 -10.24 0.97 -10.17
C ARG A 109 -9.65 0.12 -9.06
N ILE A 110 -9.07 0.75 -8.05
CA ILE A 110 -8.47 0.07 -6.90
C ILE A 110 -9.57 -0.66 -6.11
N ALA A 111 -10.71 -0.02 -5.88
CA ALA A 111 -11.86 -0.61 -5.21
C ALA A 111 -12.33 -1.87 -5.92
N ALA A 112 -12.57 -1.81 -7.23
CA ALA A 112 -13.01 -2.97 -8.01
C ALA A 112 -12.02 -4.15 -7.91
N ARG A 113 -10.72 -3.88 -8.05
CA ARG A 113 -9.66 -4.89 -7.92
C ARG A 113 -9.61 -5.52 -6.53
N LEU A 114 -9.71 -4.71 -5.48
CA LEU A 114 -9.70 -5.21 -4.11
C LEU A 114 -10.99 -5.97 -3.79
N GLU A 115 -12.15 -5.51 -4.26
CA GLU A 115 -13.43 -6.17 -4.04
C GLU A 115 -13.52 -7.54 -4.72
N GLU A 116 -12.95 -7.67 -5.92
CA GLU A 116 -12.82 -8.96 -6.61
C GLU A 116 -12.02 -9.99 -5.79
N THR A 117 -11.00 -9.53 -5.07
CA THR A 117 -10.10 -10.41 -4.30
C THR A 117 -10.56 -10.64 -2.86
N LEU A 118 -11.12 -9.61 -2.21
CA LEU A 118 -11.37 -9.55 -0.77
C LEU A 118 -12.87 -9.58 -0.42
N GLY A 119 -13.75 -9.30 -1.38
CA GLY A 119 -15.16 -8.99 -1.14
C GLY A 119 -15.37 -7.53 -0.73
N ALA A 120 -16.54 -7.18 -0.22
CA ALA A 120 -16.87 -5.79 0.12
C ALA A 120 -15.96 -5.21 1.22
N PRO A 121 -15.63 -3.91 1.18
CA PRO A 121 -14.85 -3.27 2.23
C PRO A 121 -15.59 -3.24 3.56
N SER A 122 -14.86 -3.45 4.66
CA SER A 122 -15.38 -3.29 6.03
C SER A 122 -15.78 -1.85 6.37
N GLN A 123 -15.20 -0.87 5.68
CA GLN A 123 -15.50 0.55 5.85
C GLN A 123 -15.38 1.27 4.52
N ARG A 124 -16.36 2.12 4.22
CA ARG A 124 -16.38 3.01 3.06
C ARG A 124 -16.83 4.40 3.50
N ILE A 125 -15.94 5.38 3.37
CA ILE A 125 -16.23 6.80 3.60
C ILE A 125 -16.13 7.51 2.25
N ALA A 126 -17.20 8.21 1.87
CA ALA A 126 -17.22 9.06 0.69
C ALA A 126 -16.86 10.51 1.08
N GLY A 127 -16.43 11.31 0.10
CA GLY A 127 -16.10 12.72 0.29
C GLY A 127 -14.60 12.97 0.33
N ASP A 128 -14.17 13.87 1.21
CA ASP A 128 -12.78 14.30 1.34
C ASP A 128 -12.41 14.34 2.84
N PRO A 129 -11.67 13.35 3.36
CA PRO A 129 -11.07 12.24 2.63
C PRO A 129 -12.08 11.16 2.23
N ALA A 130 -11.87 10.56 1.05
CA ALA A 130 -12.48 9.29 0.68
C ALA A 130 -11.64 8.14 1.21
N ILE A 131 -12.23 7.16 1.87
CA ILE A 131 -11.54 6.03 2.50
C ILE A 131 -12.24 4.71 2.16
N LEU A 132 -11.46 3.70 1.79
CA LEU A 132 -11.86 2.30 1.70
C LEU A 132 -10.96 1.48 2.60
N ALA A 133 -11.51 0.71 3.53
CA ALA A 133 -10.72 -0.16 4.39
C ALA A 133 -11.24 -1.60 4.39
N TYR A 134 -10.31 -2.54 4.30
CA TYR A 134 -10.51 -3.97 4.42
C TYR A 134 -9.73 -4.43 5.65
N ARG A 135 -10.47 -4.86 6.67
CA ARG A 135 -9.92 -5.19 7.99
C ARG A 135 -10.17 -6.66 8.24
N TYR A 136 -9.08 -7.43 8.33
CA TYR A 136 -9.08 -8.85 8.67
C TYR A 136 -8.25 -9.07 9.92
N SER A 137 -8.33 -10.27 10.48
CA SER A 137 -7.57 -10.64 11.66
C SER A 137 -6.08 -10.73 11.37
N ASP A 138 -5.66 -10.95 10.13
CA ASP A 138 -4.27 -11.19 9.71
C ASP A 138 -3.77 -10.20 8.65
N TYR A 139 -4.63 -9.29 8.18
CA TYR A 139 -4.33 -8.40 7.06
C TYR A 139 -5.17 -7.12 7.09
N LEU A 140 -4.57 -6.02 6.62
CA LEU A 140 -5.24 -4.76 6.40
C LEU A 140 -4.90 -4.21 5.02
N ALA A 141 -5.91 -3.73 4.31
CA ALA A 141 -5.75 -2.86 3.14
C ALA A 141 -6.54 -1.58 3.37
N GLU A 142 -5.92 -0.43 3.15
CA GLU A 142 -6.57 0.87 3.19
C GLU A 142 -6.22 1.69 1.95
N VAL A 143 -7.24 2.27 1.34
CA VAL A 143 -7.09 3.19 0.22
C VAL A 143 -7.71 4.50 0.65
N SER A 144 -6.94 5.58 0.60
CA SER A 144 -7.43 6.91 0.97
C SER A 144 -7.09 7.91 -0.12
N ALA A 145 -8.04 8.76 -0.47
CA ALA A 145 -7.75 9.96 -1.23
C ALA A 145 -8.16 11.21 -0.46
N MET A 146 -7.31 12.23 -0.49
CA MET A 146 -7.58 13.50 0.17
C MET A 146 -7.07 14.66 -0.66
N SER A 147 -7.69 15.83 -0.52
CA SER A 147 -7.17 17.06 -1.13
C SER A 147 -5.95 17.57 -0.38
N LEU A 148 -4.89 17.88 -1.13
CA LEU A 148 -3.75 18.63 -0.66
C LEU A 148 -3.92 20.08 -1.12
N ARG A 149 -3.88 21.03 -0.19
CA ARG A 149 -3.97 22.46 -0.52
C ARG A 149 -2.94 22.80 -1.59
N GLU A 150 -3.40 23.38 -2.70
CA GLU A 150 -2.61 23.85 -3.85
C GLU A 150 -1.78 22.78 -4.58
N ARG A 151 -1.89 21.49 -4.21
CA ARG A 151 -1.08 20.39 -4.75
C ARG A 151 -1.91 19.24 -5.35
N GLY A 152 -3.17 19.51 -5.66
CA GLY A 152 -4.11 18.51 -6.18
C GLY A 152 -4.53 17.51 -5.10
N ARG A 153 -4.80 16.26 -5.49
CA ARG A 153 -5.18 15.18 -4.56
C ARG A 153 -4.04 14.20 -4.34
N ALA A 154 -3.91 13.77 -3.09
CA ALA A 154 -3.13 12.60 -2.72
C ALA A 154 -4.03 11.37 -2.76
N LEU A 155 -3.50 10.27 -3.30
CA LEU A 155 -4.04 8.93 -3.25
C LEU A 155 -2.99 8.04 -2.61
N ARG A 156 -3.38 7.34 -1.55
CA ARG A 156 -2.53 6.40 -0.83
C ARG A 156 -3.19 5.04 -0.80
N GLU A 157 -2.43 4.01 -1.15
CA GLU A 157 -2.76 2.61 -0.89
C GLU A 157 -1.81 2.11 0.21
N HIS A 158 -2.33 1.37 1.17
CA HIS A 158 -1.57 0.88 2.30
C HIS A 158 -1.97 -0.55 2.63
N TYR A 159 -0.98 -1.44 2.66
CA TYR A 159 -1.16 -2.88 2.82
C TYR A 159 -0.28 -3.35 3.98
N MET A 160 -0.87 -4.05 4.94
CA MET A 160 -0.15 -4.51 6.12
C MET A 160 -0.46 -5.96 6.47
N SER A 161 0.59 -6.71 6.77
CA SER A 161 0.50 -8.01 7.44
C SER A 161 0.31 -7.78 8.93
N ALA A 162 -0.66 -8.47 9.50
CA ALA A 162 -0.86 -8.48 10.94
C ALA A 162 -0.28 -9.76 11.60
N LEU A 163 0.33 -10.66 10.81
CA LEU A 163 1.04 -11.84 11.31
C LEU A 163 2.33 -11.43 12.03
N GLU A 164 2.55 -11.98 13.23
CA GLU A 164 3.72 -11.72 14.08
C GLU A 164 4.98 -12.50 13.67
#